data_AF-A0A3D2WAL4-F1
#
_entry.id   AF-A0A3D2WAL4-F1
#
_cell.length_a   1.000
_cell.length_b   1.000
_cell.length_c   1.000
_cell.angle_alpha   90.00
_cell.angle_beta   90.00
_cell.angle_gamma   90.00
#
_symmetry.space_group_name_H-M   'P 1'
#
loop_
_entity.id
_entity.type
_entity.pdbx_description
1 polymer ?
#
loop_
_entity_poly.entity_id
_entity_poly.type
_entity_poly.pdbx_seq_one_letter_code
_entity_poly.pdbx_strand_id
1 'polypeptide(L)'
;MMKRKRENMNLYPGKYDSEILNWLKNRYGESEGQRIFQETKKTYQEYLKEAPEYGGKKNGHSTAIYGGLLVFALYHSLPDHPPVSELQDFVQNLFMKPFVILGKIFDLNRSFDMKLIDLVFQTDVTTA
;
A
#
# COMPACT_ATOMS: atom_id res chain seq x y z
N MET A 1 0.25 -29.21 -12.40
CA MET A 1 -0.65 -29.10 -11.22
C MET A 1 -0.43 -27.83 -10.38
N MET A 2 0.73 -27.16 -10.44
CA MET A 2 0.98 -25.88 -9.74
C MET A 2 0.39 -24.62 -10.41
N LYS A 3 0.26 -24.58 -11.74
CA LYS A 3 -0.31 -23.41 -12.46
C LYS A 3 -1.76 -23.09 -12.05
N ARG A 4 -2.63 -24.12 -12.01
CA ARG A 4 -4.06 -23.99 -11.70
C ARG A 4 -4.37 -23.50 -10.26
N LYS A 5 -3.44 -23.66 -9.32
CA LYS A 5 -3.61 -23.22 -7.92
C LYS A 5 -3.25 -21.74 -7.73
N ARG A 6 -2.46 -21.15 -8.65
CA ARG A 6 -2.10 -19.72 -8.63
C ARG A 6 -3.15 -18.82 -9.29
N GLU A 7 -3.85 -19.32 -10.31
CA GLU A 7 -4.87 -18.55 -11.05
C GLU A 7 -6.08 -18.10 -10.19
N ASN A 8 -6.38 -18.80 -9.09
CA ASN A 8 -7.49 -18.48 -8.18
C ASN A 8 -7.04 -17.87 -6.85
N MET A 9 -5.75 -17.50 -6.72
CA MET A 9 -5.24 -16.91 -5.48
C MET A 9 -5.59 -15.41 -5.46
N ASN A 10 -6.28 -14.96 -4.42
CA ASN A 10 -6.43 -13.53 -4.18
C ASN A 10 -5.05 -12.95 -3.80
N LEU A 11 -4.49 -12.17 -4.71
CA LEU A 11 -3.15 -11.60 -4.60
C LEU A 11 -3.21 -10.15 -4.12
N TYR A 12 -4.40 -9.56 -4.05
CA TYR A 12 -4.60 -8.22 -3.52
C TYR A 12 -4.31 -8.17 -1.99
N PRO A 13 -3.37 -7.33 -1.51
CA PRO A 13 -2.93 -7.35 -0.11
C PRO A 13 -3.97 -6.87 0.91
N GLY A 14 -4.83 -5.92 0.53
CA GLY A 14 -5.91 -5.42 1.39
C GLY A 14 -5.50 -4.62 2.63
N LYS A 15 -4.25 -4.16 2.72
CA LYS A 15 -3.70 -3.50 3.91
C LYS A 15 -4.33 -2.14 4.21
N TYR A 16 -4.68 -1.38 3.17
CA TYR A 16 -5.17 0.01 3.28
C TYR A 16 -6.61 0.17 2.78
N ASP A 17 -7.39 -0.93 2.81
CA ASP A 17 -8.74 -0.98 2.23
C ASP A 17 -9.67 0.08 2.83
N SER A 18 -9.61 0.28 4.14
CA SER A 18 -10.45 1.26 4.84
C SER A 18 -10.14 2.69 4.40
N GLU A 19 -8.86 3.06 4.34
CA GLU A 19 -8.45 4.40 3.95
C GLU A 19 -8.75 4.70 2.48
N ILE A 20 -8.52 3.74 1.59
CA ILE A 20 -8.84 3.87 0.16
C ILE A 20 -10.34 4.01 -0.03
N LEU A 21 -11.13 3.13 0.61
CA LEU A 21 -12.58 3.19 0.50
C LEU A 21 -13.14 4.50 1.05
N ASN A 22 -12.64 4.98 2.19
CA ASN A 22 -13.05 6.26 2.75
C ASN A 22 -12.71 7.43 1.82
N TRP A 23 -11.51 7.46 1.23
CA TRP A 23 -11.12 8.49 0.27
C TRP A 23 -12.06 8.52 -0.95
N LEU A 24 -12.37 7.34 -1.49
CA LEU A 24 -13.30 7.21 -2.62
C LEU A 24 -14.72 7.64 -2.29
N LYS A 25 -15.24 7.21 -1.12
CA LYS A 25 -16.60 7.59 -0.66
C LYS A 25 -16.73 9.08 -0.41
N ASN A 26 -15.70 9.70 0.17
CA ASN A 26 -15.69 11.14 0.41
C ASN A 26 -15.71 11.95 -0.90
N ARG A 27 -15.11 11.44 -1.97
CA ARG A 27 -15.01 12.13 -3.26
C ARG A 27 -16.20 11.88 -4.18
N TYR A 28 -16.64 10.63 -4.31
CA TYR A 28 -17.64 10.22 -5.29
C TYR A 28 -18.99 9.81 -4.67
N GLY A 29 -19.08 9.79 -3.34
CA GLY A 29 -20.26 9.33 -2.60
C GLY A 29 -20.22 7.84 -2.27
N GLU A 30 -21.13 7.40 -1.40
CA GLU A 30 -21.13 6.06 -0.80
C GLU A 30 -21.17 4.93 -1.84
N SER A 31 -22.17 4.95 -2.73
CA SER A 31 -22.39 3.88 -3.71
C SER A 31 -21.32 3.86 -4.79
N GLU A 32 -20.96 5.02 -5.31
CA GLU A 32 -19.98 5.13 -6.40
C GLU A 32 -18.56 4.87 -5.89
N GLY A 33 -18.21 5.38 -4.70
CA GLY A 33 -16.95 5.08 -4.04
C GLY A 33 -16.77 3.58 -3.79
N GLN A 34 -17.83 2.88 -3.35
CA GLN A 34 -17.80 1.43 -3.21
C GLN A 34 -17.60 0.72 -4.56
N ARG A 35 -18.27 1.18 -5.62
CA ARG A 35 -18.12 0.61 -6.97
C ARG A 35 -16.69 0.77 -7.49
N ILE A 36 -16.13 1.98 -7.41
CA ILE A 36 -14.76 2.30 -7.83
C ILE A 36 -13.76 1.48 -7.02
N PHE A 37 -14.01 1.29 -5.72
CA PHE A 37 -13.14 0.50 -4.87
C PHE A 37 -13.07 -0.97 -5.31
N GLN A 38 -14.21 -1.59 -5.66
CA GLN A 38 -14.21 -2.95 -6.18
C GLN A 38 -13.51 -3.06 -7.53
N GLU A 39 -13.70 -2.07 -8.42
CA GLU A 39 -13.00 -2.05 -9.71
C GLU A 39 -11.49 -1.88 -9.51
N THR A 40 -11.06 -0.99 -8.61
CA THR A 40 -9.64 -0.79 -8.27
C THR A 40 -9.00 -2.10 -7.81
N LYS A 41 -9.68 -2.86 -6.94
CA LYS A 41 -9.20 -4.16 -6.47
C LYS A 41 -9.07 -5.17 -7.60
N LYS A 42 -10.07 -5.20 -8.50
CA LYS A 42 -10.07 -6.08 -9.67
C LYS A 42 -8.95 -5.72 -10.65
N THR A 43 -8.78 -4.44 -10.97
CA THR A 43 -7.70 -3.94 -11.83
C THR A 43 -6.33 -4.25 -11.23
N TYR A 44 -6.15 -4.00 -9.93
CA TYR A 44 -4.91 -4.35 -9.22
C TYR A 44 -4.62 -5.85 -9.30
N GLN A 45 -5.63 -6.68 -9.04
CA GLN A 45 -5.54 -8.15 -9.13
C GLN A 45 -5.17 -8.60 -10.56
N GLU A 46 -5.64 -7.90 -11.59
CA GLU A 46 -5.31 -8.19 -12.99
C GLU A 46 -3.82 -7.99 -13.26
N TYR A 47 -3.22 -6.88 -12.79
CA TYR A 47 -1.79 -6.62 -12.94
C TYR A 47 -0.92 -7.71 -12.31
N LEU A 48 -1.38 -8.32 -11.21
CA LEU A 48 -0.66 -9.39 -10.53
C LEU A 48 -0.76 -10.74 -11.25
N LYS A 49 -1.60 -10.91 -12.27
CA LYS A 49 -1.61 -12.17 -13.04
C LYS A 49 -0.34 -12.36 -13.85
N GLU A 50 0.22 -11.26 -14.35
CA GLU A 50 1.47 -11.26 -15.10
C GLU A 50 2.70 -11.38 -14.19
N ALA A 51 2.60 -10.84 -12.97
CA ALA A 51 3.69 -10.86 -12.00
C ALA A 51 3.21 -11.24 -10.58
N PRO A 52 2.78 -12.50 -10.37
CA PRO A 52 2.18 -12.96 -9.12
C PRO A 52 3.15 -12.95 -7.92
N GLU A 53 4.46 -12.95 -8.18
CA GLU A 53 5.52 -12.79 -7.20
C GLU A 53 5.54 -11.42 -6.52
N TYR A 54 4.79 -10.44 -7.03
CA TYR A 54 4.61 -9.15 -6.37
C TYR A 54 3.27 -9.06 -5.58
N GLY A 55 2.49 -10.14 -5.58
CA GLY A 55 1.22 -10.22 -4.88
C GLY A 55 1.31 -10.85 -3.49
N GLY A 56 0.20 -10.79 -2.77
CA GLY A 56 -0.04 -11.52 -1.52
C GLY A 56 0.37 -10.79 -0.25
N LYS A 57 -0.29 -11.17 0.86
CA LYS A 57 -0.15 -10.53 2.19
C LYS A 57 1.19 -10.78 2.90
N LYS A 58 1.95 -11.83 2.53
CA LYS A 58 3.14 -12.30 3.26
C LYS A 58 4.46 -12.05 2.51
N ASN A 59 4.49 -11.06 1.63
CA ASN A 59 5.62 -10.83 0.74
C ASN A 59 6.20 -9.42 0.94
N GLY A 60 7.48 -9.31 1.30
CA GLY A 60 8.14 -8.01 1.47
C GLY A 60 8.14 -7.18 0.18
N HIS A 61 8.33 -7.83 -0.98
CA HIS A 61 8.31 -7.18 -2.27
C HIS A 61 6.92 -6.64 -2.63
N SER A 62 5.83 -7.30 -2.17
CA SER A 62 4.48 -6.81 -2.44
C SER A 62 4.22 -5.45 -1.77
N THR A 63 4.83 -5.20 -0.62
CA THR A 63 4.68 -3.90 0.07
C THR A 63 5.39 -2.77 -0.67
N ALA A 64 6.59 -3.03 -1.21
CA ALA A 64 7.40 -2.01 -1.89
C ALA A 64 6.73 -1.52 -3.19
N ILE A 65 6.14 -2.45 -3.95
CA ILE A 65 5.49 -2.14 -5.23
C ILE A 65 4.01 -1.77 -5.09
N TYR A 66 3.40 -2.02 -3.92
CA TYR A 66 1.97 -1.79 -3.69
C TYR A 66 1.54 -0.38 -4.03
N GLY A 67 2.30 0.62 -3.58
CA GLY A 67 1.98 2.02 -3.84
C GLY A 67 1.92 2.35 -5.32
N GLY A 68 2.92 1.89 -6.08
CA GLY A 68 2.97 2.11 -7.54
C GLY A 68 1.79 1.45 -8.26
N LEU A 69 1.53 0.17 -8.00
CA LEU A 69 0.40 -0.54 -8.62
C LEU A 69 -0.95 0.06 -8.22
N LEU A 70 -1.08 0.55 -6.98
CA LEU A 70 -2.29 1.22 -6.51
C LEU A 70 -2.56 2.52 -7.26
N VAL A 71 -1.53 3.34 -7.53
CA VAL A 71 -1.67 4.57 -8.34
C VAL A 71 -2.22 4.24 -9.72
N PHE A 72 -1.67 3.24 -10.42
CA PHE A 72 -2.15 2.84 -11.74
C PHE A 72 -3.57 2.28 -11.70
N ALA A 73 -3.88 1.42 -10.72
CA ALA A 73 -5.21 0.85 -10.57
C ALA A 73 -6.27 1.94 -10.29
N LEU A 74 -5.95 2.90 -9.42
CA LEU A 74 -6.81 4.06 -9.16
C LEU A 74 -6.99 4.90 -10.42
N TYR A 75 -5.92 5.29 -11.09
CA TYR A 75 -6.01 6.12 -12.31
C TYR A 75 -6.93 5.49 -13.38
N HIS A 76 -6.88 4.16 -13.50
CA HIS A 76 -7.75 3.41 -14.41
C HIS A 76 -9.21 3.37 -13.95
N SER A 77 -9.47 3.23 -12.64
CA SER A 77 -10.83 3.07 -12.09
C SER A 77 -11.57 4.38 -11.84
N LEU A 78 -10.87 5.52 -11.78
CA LEU A 78 -11.45 6.82 -11.46
C LEU A 78 -12.08 7.46 -12.71
N PRO A 79 -13.35 7.93 -12.63
CA PRO A 79 -14.08 8.41 -13.80
C PRO A 79 -13.62 9.78 -14.32
N ASP A 80 -12.97 10.56 -13.47
CA ASP A 80 -12.52 11.93 -13.75
C ASP A 80 -11.03 12.03 -14.08
N HIS A 81 -10.31 10.91 -14.08
CA HIS A 81 -8.88 10.82 -14.40
C HIS A 81 -8.04 11.96 -13.79
N PRO A 82 -7.97 12.05 -12.45
CA PRO A 82 -7.25 13.13 -11.79
C PRO A 82 -5.75 13.12 -12.16
N PRO A 83 -5.06 14.26 -11.96
CA PRO A 83 -3.61 14.32 -12.13
C PRO A 83 -2.92 13.20 -11.34
N VAL A 84 -1.94 12.54 -11.96
CA VAL A 84 -1.18 11.45 -11.33
C VAL A 84 -0.52 11.91 -10.02
N SER A 85 -0.11 13.18 -9.94
CA SER A 85 0.45 13.77 -8.72
C SER A 85 -0.51 13.69 -7.54
N GLU A 86 -1.82 13.87 -7.76
CA GLU A 86 -2.82 13.77 -6.70
C GLU A 86 -2.90 12.34 -6.14
N LEU A 87 -2.83 11.35 -7.02
CA LEU A 87 -2.82 9.94 -6.63
C LEU A 87 -1.52 9.55 -5.92
N GLN A 88 -0.39 10.09 -6.39
CA GLN A 88 0.91 9.91 -5.73
C GLN A 88 0.90 10.50 -4.32
N ASP A 89 0.37 11.71 -4.14
CA ASP A 89 0.24 12.35 -2.83
C ASP A 89 -0.68 11.54 -1.91
N PHE A 90 -1.83 11.08 -2.41
CA PHE A 90 -2.73 10.23 -1.65
C PHE A 90 -2.03 8.95 -1.18
N VAL A 91 -1.37 8.24 -2.09
CA VAL A 91 -0.67 7.00 -1.77
C VAL A 91 0.51 7.25 -0.83
N GLN A 92 1.30 8.30 -1.05
CA GLN A 92 2.38 8.68 -0.14
C GLN A 92 1.85 8.93 1.27
N ASN A 93 0.74 9.67 1.41
CA ASN A 93 0.12 9.92 2.70
C ASN A 93 -0.39 8.65 3.40
N LEU A 94 -0.90 7.66 2.65
CA LEU A 94 -1.25 6.34 3.20
C LEU A 94 -0.05 5.68 3.88
N PHE A 95 1.11 5.70 3.22
CA PHE A 95 2.34 5.07 3.71
C PHE A 95 3.06 5.89 4.78
N MET A 96 2.98 7.22 4.73
CA MET A 96 3.68 8.10 5.67
C MET A 96 3.00 8.18 7.04
N LYS A 97 1.69 7.92 7.13
CA LYS A 97 0.92 8.05 8.37
C LYS A 97 1.54 7.33 9.58
N PRO A 98 2.01 6.07 9.50
CA PRO A 98 2.72 5.41 10.59
C PRO A 98 4.02 6.13 10.99
N PHE A 99 4.80 6.61 10.02
CA PHE A 99 6.04 7.34 10.27
C PHE A 99 5.80 8.71 10.91
N VAL A 100 4.73 9.40 10.51
CA VAL A 100 4.32 10.67 11.14
C VAL A 100 3.92 10.46 12.59
N ILE A 101 3.25 9.35 12.91
CA ILE A 101 2.93 8.99 14.31
C ILE A 101 4.22 8.66 15.06
N LEU A 102 5.11 7.87 14.45
CA LEU A 102 6.38 7.47 15.06
C LEU A 102 7.28 8.67 15.35
N GLY A 103 7.38 9.63 14.43
CA GLY A 103 8.18 10.85 14.58
C GLY A 103 7.63 11.83 15.63
N LYS A 104 6.39 11.62 16.14
CA LYS A 104 5.90 12.34 17.32
C LYS A 104 6.34 11.70 18.63
N ILE A 105 6.73 10.43 18.58
CA ILE A 105 7.14 9.63 19.74
C ILE A 105 8.67 9.62 19.85
N PHE A 106 9.36 9.50 18.72
CA PHE A 106 10.81 9.49 18.61
C PHE A 106 11.31 10.81 18.02
N ASP A 107 12.21 11.47 18.74
CA ASP A 107 12.92 12.65 18.26
C ASP A 107 14.38 12.28 17.99
N LEU A 108 14.78 12.27 16.72
CA LEU A 108 16.15 11.95 16.31
C LEU A 108 17.19 12.97 16.79
N ASN A 109 16.76 14.11 17.33
CA ASN A 109 17.65 15.07 17.99
C ASN A 109 17.88 14.74 19.47
N ARG A 110 17.11 13.79 20.03
CA ARG A 110 17.25 13.33 21.41
C ARG A 110 18.24 12.17 21.48
N SER A 111 19.30 12.35 22.26
CA SER A 111 20.39 11.37 22.39
C SER A 111 19.94 9.99 22.88
N PHE A 112 18.83 9.89 23.61
CA PHE A 112 18.25 8.62 24.03
C PHE A 112 17.58 7.87 22.87
N ASP A 113 16.82 8.58 22.04
CA ASP A 113 16.12 7.98 20.90
C ASP A 113 17.12 7.51 19.84
N MET A 114 18.20 8.28 19.63
CA MET A 114 19.33 7.84 18.80
C MET A 114 20.02 6.59 19.35
N LYS A 115 20.22 6.49 20.67
CA LYS A 115 20.79 5.28 21.29
C LYS A 115 19.87 4.06 21.14
N LEU A 116 18.56 4.23 21.25
CA LEU A 116 17.59 3.15 21.03
C LEU A 116 17.62 2.68 19.58
N ILE A 117 17.69 3.61 18.64
CA ILE A 117 17.80 3.30 17.21
C ILE A 117 19.10 2.56 16.90
N ASP A 118 20.24 3.04 17.41
CA ASP A 118 21.55 2.38 17.26
C ASP A 118 21.52 0.96 17.83
N LEU A 119 20.89 0.75 19.00
CA LEU A 119 20.76 -0.57 19.60
C LEU A 119 19.97 -1.52 18.70
N VAL A 120 18.82 -1.10 18.19
CA VAL A 120 17.95 -1.91 17.30
C VAL A 120 18.71 -2.30 16.04
N PHE A 121 19.39 -1.36 15.39
CA PHE A 121 20.14 -1.63 14.16
C PHE A 121 21.43 -2.43 14.37
N GLN A 122 22.06 -2.36 15.55
CA GLN A 122 23.21 -3.21 15.88
C GLN A 122 22.81 -4.67 16.17
N THR A 123 21.62 -4.89 16.76
CA THR A 123 21.10 -6.26 16.96
C THR A 123 20.79 -6.99 15.65
N ASP A 124 20.33 -6.28 14.62
CA ASP A 124 20.01 -6.87 13.31
C ASP A 124 21.25 -7.28 12.51
N VAL A 125 22.41 -6.62 12.70
CA VAL A 125 23.67 -6.98 12.02
C VAL A 125 24.34 -8.22 12.64
N THR A 126 24.02 -8.54 13.90
CA THR A 126 24.69 -9.64 14.63
C THR A 126 23.96 -10.99 14.48
N THR A 127 22.85 -11.06 13.73
CA THR A 127 22.06 -12.28 13.51
C THR A 127 21.92 -12.71 12.04
N ALA A 128 22.77 -12.17 11.16
CA ALA A 128 22.92 -12.62 9.77
C ALA A 128 24.13 -13.54 9.57
#